data_AF-A0A2R7LFJ1-F1
#
_entry.id   AF-A0A2R7LFJ1-F1
#
_cell.length_a   1.000
_cell.length_b   1.000
_cell.length_c   1.000
_cell.angle_alpha   90.00
_cell.angle_beta   90.00
_cell.angle_gamma   90.00
#
_symmetry.space_group_name_H-M   'P 1'
#
loop_
_entity.id
_entity.type
_entity.pdbx_description
1 polymer ?
#
loop_
_entity_poly.entity_id
_entity_poly.type
_entity_poly.pdbx_seq_one_letter_code
_entity_poly.pdbx_strand_id
1 'polypeptide(L)'
;MSGFTHIESDGAPIKAWTQGVPIEDSALKQLRNVASLPFIHKHVAVMPDVHWGMGATVGSVIPTKGAIIPAAVGVDIGCGMMAGRTSIRAEHLPDNLFGIRSDIEAA
;
A
#
# COMPACT_ATOMS: atom_id res chain seq x y z
N MET A 1 15.97 8.53 -12.35
CA MET A 1 14.70 7.76 -12.34
C MET A 1 13.60 8.64 -11.77
N SER A 2 12.68 9.15 -12.58
CA SER A 2 11.40 9.65 -12.07
C SER A 2 10.29 8.99 -12.88
N GLY A 3 9.95 7.76 -12.49
CA GLY A 3 8.93 6.92 -13.13
C GLY A 3 7.53 7.12 -12.55
N PHE A 4 7.17 8.35 -12.17
CA PHE A 4 5.84 8.68 -11.65
C PHE A 4 5.16 9.71 -12.55
N THR A 5 3.84 9.64 -12.63
CA THR A 5 2.98 10.66 -13.23
C THR A 5 2.41 11.57 -12.14
N HIS A 6 1.97 12.76 -12.53
CA HIS A 6 1.24 13.66 -11.64
C HIS A 6 -0.26 13.47 -11.83
N ILE A 7 -0.99 13.42 -10.72
CA ILE A 7 -2.45 13.50 -10.70
C ILE A 7 -2.81 14.86 -10.08
N GLU A 8 -3.61 15.63 -10.80
CA GLU A 8 -4.10 16.94 -10.37
C GLU A 8 -5.00 16.83 -9.12
N SER A 9 -4.79 17.75 -8.17
CA SER A 9 -5.60 17.94 -6.96
C SER A 9 -5.64 19.43 -6.58
N ASP A 10 -6.67 19.83 -5.82
CA ASP A 10 -6.81 21.22 -5.33
C ASP A 10 -5.86 21.56 -4.16
N GLY A 11 -5.06 20.59 -3.69
CA GLY A 11 -4.18 20.74 -2.54
C GLY A 11 -2.75 20.33 -2.87
N ALA A 12 -2.20 19.38 -2.11
CA ALA A 12 -0.87 18.86 -2.40
C ALA A 12 -0.88 17.99 -3.68
N PRO A 13 0.17 18.06 -4.52
CA PRO A 13 0.24 17.23 -5.71
C PRO A 13 0.23 15.74 -5.35
N ILE A 14 -0.35 14.91 -6.22
CA ILE A 14 -0.34 13.46 -6.08
C ILE A 14 0.67 12.89 -7.09
N LYS A 15 1.61 12.08 -6.60
CA LYS A 15 2.59 11.35 -7.43
C LYS A 15 2.18 9.89 -7.55
N ALA A 16 1.95 9.42 -8.76
CA ALA A 16 1.44 8.08 -9.03
C ALA A 16 2.46 7.22 -9.79
N TRP A 17 2.77 6.05 -9.23
CA TRP A 17 3.57 5.01 -9.86
C TRP A 17 2.67 3.92 -10.46
N THR A 18 1.66 4.31 -11.22
CA THR A 18 0.61 3.41 -11.72
C THR A 18 0.67 3.20 -13.23
N GLN A 19 1.86 3.31 -13.84
CA GLN A 19 2.01 3.15 -15.29
C GLN A 19 1.54 1.76 -15.73
N GLY A 20 0.54 1.71 -16.62
CA GLY A 20 -0.06 0.46 -17.10
C GLY A 20 -1.10 -0.15 -16.15
N VAL A 21 -1.42 0.51 -15.04
CA VAL A 21 -2.43 0.05 -14.06
C VAL A 21 -3.49 1.14 -13.88
N PRO A 22 -4.76 0.89 -14.25
CA PRO A 22 -5.82 1.88 -14.07
C PRO A 22 -6.14 2.06 -12.58
N ILE A 23 -6.48 3.29 -12.21
CA ILE A 23 -6.96 3.62 -10.86
C ILE A 23 -8.48 3.79 -10.95
N GLU A 24 -9.21 3.16 -10.04
CA GLU A 24 -10.67 3.28 -9.95
C GLU A 24 -11.08 4.73 -9.62
N ASP A 25 -12.19 5.21 -10.19
CA ASP A 25 -12.68 6.58 -9.98
C ASP A 25 -12.94 6.89 -8.49
N SER A 26 -13.42 5.90 -7.73
CA SER A 26 -13.65 5.98 -6.29
C SER A 26 -12.34 6.23 -5.53
N ALA A 27 -11.29 5.49 -5.85
CA ALA A 27 -9.95 5.65 -5.29
C ALA A 27 -9.35 7.01 -5.69
N LEU A 28 -9.50 7.41 -6.96
CA LEU A 28 -9.03 8.71 -7.45
C LEU A 28 -9.70 9.88 -6.73
N LYS A 29 -11.01 9.81 -6.51
CA LYS A 29 -11.75 10.81 -5.72
C LYS A 29 -11.26 10.85 -4.27
N GLN A 30 -11.04 9.68 -3.66
CA GLN A 30 -10.52 9.60 -2.29
C GLN A 30 -9.11 10.19 -2.18
N LEU A 31 -8.21 9.91 -3.14
CA LEU A 31 -6.88 10.50 -3.21
C LEU A 31 -6.93 12.03 -3.29
N ARG A 32 -7.81 12.59 -4.13
CA ARG A 32 -7.99 14.05 -4.23
C ARG A 32 -8.51 14.66 -2.93
N ASN A 33 -9.45 14.00 -2.25
CA ASN A 33 -9.96 14.44 -0.95
C ASN A 33 -8.86 14.43 0.13
N VAL A 34 -8.00 13.41 0.14
CA VAL A 34 -6.88 13.34 1.08
C VAL A 34 -5.84 14.41 0.76
N ALA A 35 -5.51 14.59 -0.51
CA ALA A 35 -4.54 15.57 -0.98
C ALA A 35 -4.95 17.02 -0.69
N SER A 36 -6.25 17.32 -0.58
CA SER A 36 -6.76 18.64 -0.22
C SER A 36 -6.71 18.97 1.27
N LEU A 37 -6.32 18.02 2.14
CA LEU A 37 -6.21 18.27 3.57
C LEU A 37 -5.08 19.28 3.87
N PRO A 38 -5.30 20.25 4.78
CA PRO A 38 -4.39 21.39 4.96
C PRO A 38 -3.04 21.05 5.59
N PHE A 39 -2.91 19.85 6.15
CA PHE A 39 -1.72 19.37 6.84
C PHE A 39 -0.92 18.33 6.04
N ILE A 40 -1.27 18.06 4.78
CA ILE A 40 -0.46 17.22 3.89
C ILE A 40 0.90 17.90 3.66
N HIS A 41 1.96 17.11 3.79
CA HIS A 41 3.33 17.58 3.65
C HIS A 41 3.92 17.20 2.29
N LYS A 42 4.14 18.21 1.43
CA LYS A 42 4.74 18.10 0.08
C LYS A 42 3.89 17.41 -0.99
N HIS A 43 3.50 16.15 -0.81
CA HIS A 43 2.73 15.38 -1.80
C HIS A 43 2.13 14.10 -1.21
N VAL A 44 1.07 13.58 -1.82
CA VAL A 44 0.63 12.18 -1.62
C VAL A 44 1.34 11.30 -2.65
N ALA A 45 1.81 10.12 -2.25
CA ALA A 45 2.39 9.14 -3.17
C ALA A 45 1.50 7.90 -3.27
N VAL A 46 1.39 7.34 -4.48
CA VAL A 46 0.43 6.27 -4.79
C VAL A 46 1.12 5.15 -5.56
N MET A 47 0.94 3.92 -5.08
CA MET A 47 1.56 2.70 -5.60
C MET A 47 0.62 2.00 -6.62
N PRO A 48 1.13 1.06 -7.45
CA PRO A 48 0.32 0.35 -8.44
C PRO A 48 -0.89 -0.42 -7.89
N ASP A 49 -0.86 -0.82 -6.62
CA ASP A 49 -1.90 -1.58 -5.92
C ASP A 49 -2.96 -0.69 -5.27
N VAL A 50 -2.97 0.61 -5.58
CA VAL A 50 -3.94 1.56 -5.03
C VAL A 50 -5.37 1.16 -5.35
N HIS A 51 -6.20 1.16 -4.31
CA HIS A 51 -7.63 0.95 -4.43
C HIS A 51 -8.36 1.66 -3.29
N TRP A 52 -9.68 1.75 -3.42
CA TRP A 52 -10.53 2.36 -2.40
C TRP A 52 -10.36 1.62 -1.07
N GLY A 53 -10.22 2.38 0.02
CA GLY A 53 -10.14 1.83 1.37
C GLY A 53 -11.02 2.61 2.34
N MET A 54 -11.29 2.01 3.50
CA MET A 54 -12.08 2.66 4.52
C MET A 54 -11.25 3.77 5.20
N GLY A 55 -11.64 5.03 4.99
CA GLY A 55 -10.92 6.20 5.49
C GLY A 55 -9.96 6.79 4.45
N ALA A 56 -8.89 6.06 4.12
CA ALA A 56 -7.96 6.41 3.04
C ALA A 56 -7.81 5.24 2.06
N THR A 57 -7.23 5.52 0.88
CA THR A 57 -6.89 4.47 -0.09
C THR A 57 -5.78 3.56 0.46
N VAL A 58 -5.91 2.25 0.21
CA VAL A 58 -4.79 1.31 0.36
C VAL A 58 -3.75 1.61 -0.73
N GLY A 59 -2.46 1.31 -0.49
CA GLY A 59 -1.39 1.58 -1.46
C GLY A 59 -1.00 3.05 -1.59
N SER A 60 -1.23 3.86 -0.55
CA SER A 60 -0.88 5.28 -0.53
C SER A 60 0.06 5.66 0.63
N VAL A 61 0.89 6.67 0.41
CA VAL A 61 1.72 7.31 1.42
C VAL A 61 1.23 8.74 1.59
N ILE A 62 0.78 9.06 2.81
CA ILE A 62 0.12 10.32 3.15
C ILE A 62 0.97 11.03 4.23
N PRO A 63 2.02 11.75 3.84
CA PRO A 63 2.85 12.47 4.79
C PRO A 63 2.09 13.68 5.34
N THR A 64 2.09 13.83 6.66
CA THR A 64 1.44 14.95 7.36
C THR A 64 2.45 15.75 8.18
N LYS A 65 2.14 17.02 8.47
CA LYS A 65 2.89 17.84 9.43
C LYS A 65 1.95 18.39 10.50
N GLY A 66 2.22 18.05 11.77
CA GLY A 66 1.42 18.53 12.91
C GLY A 66 0.04 17.87 13.05
N ALA A 67 -0.21 16.76 12.34
CA ALA A 67 -1.47 16.02 12.41
C ALA A 67 -1.23 14.50 12.24
N ILE A 68 -2.11 13.69 12.80
CA ILE A 68 -2.16 12.23 12.60
C ILE A 68 -3.56 11.90 12.05
N ILE A 69 -3.62 10.97 11.09
CA ILE A 69 -4.88 10.47 10.52
C ILE A 69 -4.98 8.97 10.87
N PRO A 70 -5.63 8.57 11.99
CA PRO A 70 -5.71 7.16 12.37
C PRO A 70 -6.32 6.27 11.28
N ALA A 71 -7.34 6.75 10.59
CA ALA A 71 -8.00 6.04 9.49
C ALA A 71 -7.10 5.80 8.26
N ALA A 72 -5.98 6.52 8.14
CA ALA A 72 -5.00 6.32 7.06
C ALA A 72 -3.95 5.24 7.39
N VAL A 73 -3.87 4.79 8.65
CA VAL A 73 -2.99 3.69 9.06
C VAL A 73 -3.61 2.34 8.69
N GLY A 74 -4.94 2.24 8.80
CA GLY A 74 -5.70 1.01 8.62
C GLY A 74 -6.23 0.46 9.95
N VAL A 75 -7.22 -0.44 9.85
CA VAL A 75 -7.85 -1.07 11.03
C VAL A 75 -6.95 -2.13 11.67
N ASP A 76 -6.10 -2.79 10.88
CA ASP A 76 -5.14 -3.79 11.33
C ASP A 76 -3.75 -3.14 11.46
N ILE A 77 -3.54 -2.44 12.56
CA ILE A 77 -2.30 -1.71 12.82
C ILE A 77 -1.17 -2.71 13.08
N GLY A 78 -0.11 -2.63 12.26
CA GLY A 78 1.00 -3.57 12.31
C GLY A 78 0.86 -4.70 11.30
N CYS A 79 -0.18 -4.70 10.47
CA CYS A 79 -0.24 -5.56 9.29
C CYS A 79 1.03 -5.40 8.45
N GLY A 80 1.65 -6.52 8.11
CA GLY A 80 2.92 -6.56 7.44
C GLY A 80 3.40 -7.97 7.25
N MET A 81 4.57 -8.11 6.64
CA MET A 81 5.16 -9.40 6.31
C MET A 81 6.51 -9.55 7.02
N MET A 82 6.79 -10.75 7.49
CA MET A 82 8.12 -11.17 7.91
C MET A 82 8.59 -12.30 6.99
N ALA A 83 9.88 -12.28 6.65
CA ALA A 83 10.52 -13.34 5.87
C ALA A 83 11.77 -13.81 6.60
N GLY A 84 11.82 -15.11 6.93
CA GLY A 84 12.98 -15.78 7.50
C GLY A 84 13.72 -16.58 6.44
N ARG A 85 15.00 -16.29 6.21
CA ARG A 85 15.83 -17.11 5.30
C ARG A 85 16.20 -18.42 5.99
N THR A 86 15.95 -19.55 5.32
CA THR A 86 16.40 -20.87 5.76
C THR A 86 17.65 -21.30 4.99
N SER A 87 18.30 -22.37 5.44
CA SER A 87 19.38 -23.06 4.70
C SER A 87 18.85 -24.08 3.68
N ILE A 88 17.53 -24.26 3.61
CA ILE A 88 16.87 -25.26 2.75
C ILE A 88 16.72 -24.69 1.33
N ARG A 89 17.00 -25.52 0.33
CA ARG A 89 16.82 -25.22 -1.10
C ARG A 89 15.55 -25.90 -1.62
N ALA A 90 15.02 -25.43 -2.75
CA ALA A 90 13.83 -26.02 -3.36
C ALA A 90 13.98 -27.53 -3.62
N GLU A 91 15.18 -27.99 -4.00
CA GLU A 91 15.52 -29.40 -4.23
C GLU A 91 15.46 -30.29 -2.96
N HIS A 92 15.46 -29.71 -1.76
CA HIS A 92 15.31 -30.44 -0.51
C HIS A 92 13.82 -30.63 -0.11
N LEU A 93 12.89 -29.98 -0.83
CA LEU A 93 11.47 -30.07 -0.55
C LEU A 93 10.85 -31.23 -1.34
N PRO A 94 9.83 -31.91 -0.78
CA PRO A 94 9.07 -32.89 -1.54
C PRO A 94 8.28 -32.22 -2.67
N ASP A 95 7.99 -32.97 -3.74
CA ASP A 95 7.14 -32.51 -4.85
C ASP A 95 5.75 -32.05 -4.37
N ASN A 96 5.27 -32.63 -3.27
CA ASN A 96 4.00 -32.26 -2.63
C ASN A 96 4.24 -31.62 -1.26
N LEU A 97 3.91 -30.34 -1.14
CA LEU A 97 4.06 -29.53 0.08
C LEU A 97 2.93 -29.68 1.09
N PHE A 98 1.93 -30.52 0.82
CA PHE A 98 0.76 -30.70 1.70
C PHE A 98 1.16 -31.03 3.14
N GLY A 99 2.07 -31.99 3.34
CA GLY A 99 2.52 -32.39 4.69
C GLY A 99 3.18 -31.23 5.44
N ILE A 100 4.12 -30.53 4.80
CA ILE A 100 4.83 -29.39 5.41
C ILE A 100 3.86 -28.26 5.76
N ARG A 101 2.92 -27.93 4.87
CA ARG A 101 1.89 -26.92 5.15
C ARG A 101 1.06 -27.32 6.37
N SER A 102 0.59 -28.56 6.42
CA SER A 102 -0.22 -29.05 7.54
C SER A 102 0.53 -28.99 8.88
N ASP A 103 1.82 -29.31 8.89
CA ASP A 103 2.64 -29.22 10.10
C ASP A 103 2.81 -27.76 10.58
N ILE A 104 2.94 -26.80 9.66
CA ILE A 104 3.02 -25.36 10.00
C ILE A 104 1.69 -24.85 10.55
N GLU A 105 0.56 -25.23 9.93
CA GLU A 105 -0.77 -24.79 10.35
C GLU A 105 -1.20 -25.37 11.71
N ALA A 106 -0.58 -26.47 12.15
CA ALA A 106 -0.88 -27.13 13.42
C ALA A 106 -0.07 -26.61 14.63
N ALA A 107 0.96 -25.79 14.39
CA ALA A 107 1.82 -25.19 15.43
C ALA A 107 1.15 -23.99 16.12
#